data_AF-A0A376FC97-F1
#
_entry.id   AF-A0A376FC97-F1
#
_cell.length_a   1.000
_cell.length_b   1.000
_cell.length_c   1.000
_cell.angle_alpha   90.00
_cell.angle_beta   90.00
_cell.angle_gamma   90.00
#
_symmetry.space_group_name_H-M   'P 1'
#
loop_
_entity.id
_entity.type
_entity.pdbx_description
1 polymer ?
#
loop_
_entity_poly.entity_id
_entity_poly.type
_entity_poly.pdbx_seq_one_letter_code
_entity_poly.pdbx_strand_id
1 'polypeptide(L)'
;MPQIEDGILVLEDINEHPFRVERMLLQLYHAGILERQSAVVLGSFSGSAPNDYDAGYSLETMVDFVRSRLDIPVITGLDFGHEQQTVTLALGAHASLIHNDSGSRLTISGHPVIKA
;
A
#
# COMPACT_ATOMS: atom_id res chain seq x y z
N MET A 1 -1.53 -18.07 -3.53
CA MET A 1 -1.40 -16.76 -2.84
C MET A 1 -0.74 -17.01 -1.49
N PRO A 2 0.26 -16.22 -1.07
CA PRO A 2 0.81 -16.32 0.29
C PRO A 2 -0.29 -16.16 1.34
N GLN A 3 -0.24 -16.96 2.39
CA GLN A 3 -1.14 -16.86 3.54
C GLN A 3 -0.39 -16.18 4.69
N ILE A 4 -0.38 -14.85 4.67
CA ILE A 4 0.28 -14.02 5.68
C ILE A 4 -0.81 -13.33 6.49
N GLU A 5 -0.74 -13.53 7.80
CA GLU A 5 -1.58 -12.87 8.80
C GLU A 5 -0.69 -11.99 9.68
N ASP A 6 -1.26 -10.94 10.27
CA ASP A 6 -0.59 -9.92 11.08
C ASP A 6 0.56 -9.19 10.37
N GLY A 7 0.56 -9.20 9.03
CA GLY A 7 1.60 -8.59 8.20
C GLY A 7 1.48 -7.07 8.02
N ILE A 8 2.49 -6.46 7.40
CA ILE A 8 2.40 -5.12 6.81
C ILE A 8 2.36 -5.32 5.29
N LEU A 9 1.19 -5.12 4.69
CA LEU A 9 1.01 -5.28 3.25
C LEU A 9 1.36 -3.98 2.53
N VAL A 10 2.34 -4.02 1.64
CA VAL A 10 2.73 -2.88 0.81
C VAL A 10 2.27 -3.11 -0.63
N LEU A 11 1.59 -2.13 -1.23
CA LEU A 11 1.05 -2.20 -2.60
C LEU A 11 1.41 -0.96 -3.39
N GLU A 12 1.66 -1.13 -4.69
CA GLU A 12 1.98 -0.08 -5.67
C GLU A 12 1.49 -0.54 -7.05
N ASP A 13 1.31 0.39 -7.99
CA ASP A 13 0.98 0.04 -9.37
C ASP A 13 1.31 1.19 -10.35
N ILE A 14 1.26 0.91 -11.66
CA ILE A 14 1.51 1.88 -12.74
C ILE A 14 0.48 1.79 -13.86
N ASN A 15 0.08 2.93 -14.40
CA ASN A 15 -0.90 3.07 -15.49
C ASN A 15 -2.29 2.49 -15.16
N GLU A 16 -2.60 2.40 -13.86
CA GLU A 16 -3.90 1.96 -13.39
C GLU A 16 -4.72 3.17 -12.92
N HIS A 17 -5.87 3.36 -13.55
CA HIS A 17 -6.81 4.40 -13.16
C HIS A 17 -7.32 4.14 -11.72
N PRO A 18 -7.58 5.17 -10.89
CA PRO A 18 -8.00 5.00 -9.49
C PRO A 18 -9.14 4.00 -9.26
N PHE A 19 -10.11 3.87 -10.18
CA PHE A 19 -11.22 2.90 -10.02
C PHE A 19 -10.74 1.45 -10.18
N ARG A 20 -9.67 1.21 -10.96
CA ARG A 20 -9.09 -0.12 -11.15
C ARG A 20 -8.31 -0.53 -9.92
N VAL A 21 -7.55 0.41 -9.34
CA VAL A 21 -6.89 0.24 -8.05
C VAL A 21 -7.93 -0.08 -6.96
N GLU A 22 -9.01 0.70 -6.88
CA GLU A 22 -10.11 0.43 -5.93
C GLU A 22 -10.69 -0.98 -6.13
N ARG A 23 -10.98 -1.37 -7.37
CA ARG A 23 -11.52 -2.70 -7.69
C ARG A 23 -10.58 -3.83 -7.25
N MET A 24 -9.27 -3.66 -7.43
CA MET A 24 -8.27 -4.65 -6.98
C MET A 24 -8.17 -4.71 -5.45
N LEU A 25 -8.18 -3.55 -4.78
CA LEU A 25 -8.20 -3.50 -3.31
C LEU A 25 -9.48 -4.12 -2.74
N LEU A 26 -10.64 -3.88 -3.36
CA LEU A 26 -11.90 -4.51 -2.99
C LEU A 26 -11.88 -6.03 -3.17
N GLN A 27 -11.19 -6.54 -4.18
CA GLN A 27 -11.00 -7.98 -4.33
C GLN A 27 -10.21 -8.56 -3.14
N LEU A 28 -9.12 -7.89 -2.72
CA LEU A 28 -8.34 -8.31 -1.56
C LEU A 28 -9.15 -8.19 -0.25
N TYR A 29 -9.96 -7.13 -0.13
CA TYR A 29 -10.87 -6.92 0.99
C TYR A 29 -11.90 -8.04 1.09
N HIS A 30 -12.65 -8.32 0.03
CA HIS A 30 -13.68 -9.35 0.02
C HIS A 30 -13.12 -10.78 0.11
N ALA A 31 -11.85 -10.99 -0.25
CA ALA A 31 -11.13 -12.24 0.02
C ALA A 31 -10.69 -12.40 1.49
N GLY A 32 -10.90 -11.37 2.33
CA GLY A 32 -10.47 -11.31 3.72
C GLY A 32 -8.96 -11.15 3.90
N ILE A 33 -8.23 -10.76 2.85
CA ILE A 33 -6.76 -10.63 2.91
C ILE A 33 -6.37 -9.35 3.63
N LEU A 34 -7.01 -8.22 3.30
CA LEU A 34 -6.69 -6.93 3.92
C LEU A 34 -6.99 -6.94 5.42
N GLU A 35 -8.12 -7.51 5.83
CA GLU A 35 -8.56 -7.54 7.23
C GLU A 35 -7.65 -8.36 8.15
N ARG A 36 -6.81 -9.24 7.60
CA ARG A 36 -5.86 -10.05 8.38
C ARG A 36 -4.49 -9.40 8.54
N GLN A 37 -4.29 -8.20 8.01
CA GLN A 37 -3.02 -7.49 8.11
C GLN A 37 -3.02 -6.56 9.32
N SER A 38 -1.84 -6.26 9.86
CA SER A 38 -1.68 -5.23 10.89
C SER A 38 -1.75 -3.81 10.32
N ALA A 39 -1.36 -3.63 9.05
CA ALA A 39 -1.43 -2.36 8.34
C ALA A 39 -1.38 -2.56 6.82
N VAL A 40 -1.93 -1.60 6.08
CA VAL A 40 -1.72 -1.46 4.63
C VAL A 40 -0.90 -0.21 4.37
N VAL A 41 0.15 -0.34 3.55
CA VAL A 41 0.96 0.79 3.08
C VAL A 41 0.83 0.89 1.57
N LEU A 42 0.42 2.05 1.10
CA LEU A 42 0.27 2.38 -0.30
C LEU A 42 1.51 3.16 -0.76
N GLY A 43 2.22 2.56 -1.71
CA GLY A 43 3.35 3.15 -2.41
C GLY A 43 2.90 4.11 -3.51
N SER A 44 3.69 4.18 -4.57
CA SER A 44 3.43 5.02 -5.74
C SER A 44 2.39 4.36 -6.65
N PHE A 45 1.37 5.13 -7.02
CA PHE A 45 0.40 4.75 -8.05
C PHE A 45 0.52 5.71 -9.23
N SER A 46 1.44 5.43 -10.14
CA SER A 46 1.83 6.36 -11.20
C SER A 46 1.02 6.18 -12.48
N GLY A 47 0.96 7.20 -13.34
CA GLY A 47 0.13 7.16 -14.55
C GLY A 47 -1.37 7.03 -14.27
N SER A 48 -1.82 7.47 -13.09
CA SER A 48 -3.18 7.30 -12.56
C SER A 48 -4.01 8.59 -12.62
N ALA A 49 -3.61 9.55 -13.46
CA ALA A 49 -4.27 10.85 -13.55
C ALA A 49 -5.75 10.72 -13.94
N PRO A 50 -6.68 11.34 -13.19
CA PRO A 50 -8.08 11.40 -13.58
C PRO A 50 -8.29 12.14 -14.90
N ASN A 51 -9.40 11.85 -15.56
CA ASN A 51 -9.91 12.57 -16.73
C ASN A 51 -11.25 13.25 -16.41
N ASP A 52 -11.77 14.02 -17.37
CA ASP A 52 -12.99 14.83 -17.18
C ASP A 52 -14.22 13.99 -16.77
N TYR A 53 -14.27 12.71 -17.17
CA TYR A 53 -15.39 11.83 -16.87
C TYR A 53 -15.40 11.36 -15.41
N ASP A 54 -14.27 11.45 -14.71
CA ASP A 54 -14.18 11.02 -13.31
C ASP A 54 -14.88 11.97 -12.35
N ALA A 55 -15.21 13.19 -12.78
CA ALA A 55 -16.05 14.13 -12.05
C ALA A 55 -15.62 14.34 -10.58
N GLY A 56 -14.31 14.40 -10.35
CA GLY A 56 -13.72 14.58 -9.02
C GLY A 56 -13.26 13.29 -8.33
N TYR A 57 -13.50 12.11 -8.93
CA TYR A 57 -12.95 10.86 -8.43
C TYR A 57 -11.43 10.78 -8.71
N SER A 58 -10.66 10.55 -7.66
CA SER A 58 -9.21 10.59 -7.67
C SER A 58 -8.59 9.45 -6.85
N LEU A 59 -7.26 9.37 -6.83
CA LEU A 59 -6.56 8.42 -5.96
C LEU A 59 -6.84 8.73 -4.48
N GLU A 60 -6.90 10.00 -4.09
CA GLU A 60 -7.25 10.40 -2.72
C GLU A 60 -8.66 9.94 -2.33
N THR A 61 -9.64 10.12 -3.23
CA THR A 61 -11.02 9.67 -3.01
C THR A 61 -11.09 8.16 -2.83
N MET A 62 -10.35 7.40 -3.65
CA MET A 62 -10.23 5.96 -3.54
C MET A 62 -9.60 5.53 -2.20
N VAL A 63 -8.52 6.20 -1.77
CA VAL A 63 -7.88 5.92 -0.48
C VAL A 63 -8.84 6.15 0.68
N ASP A 64 -9.60 7.25 0.66
CA ASP A 64 -10.58 7.56 1.69
C ASP A 64 -11.72 6.53 1.73
N PHE A 65 -12.15 6.05 0.56
CA PHE A 65 -13.11 4.96 0.47
C PHE A 65 -12.56 3.66 1.09
N VAL A 66 -11.33 3.27 0.76
CA VAL A 66 -10.69 2.07 1.33
C VAL A 66 -10.53 2.19 2.85
N ARG A 67 -10.11 3.36 3.35
CA ARG A 67 -10.06 3.65 4.80
C ARG A 67 -11.41 3.50 5.47
N SER A 68 -12.51 3.88 4.82
CA SER A 68 -13.85 3.73 5.38
C SER A 68 -14.31 2.26 5.53
N ARG A 69 -13.60 1.31 4.91
CA ARG A 69 -13.92 -0.12 4.91
C ARG A 69 -13.02 -0.96 5.82
N LEU A 70 -11.90 -0.43 6.29
CA LEU A 70 -10.89 -1.17 7.03
C LEU A 70 -10.76 -0.64 8.46
N ASP A 71 -10.70 -1.55 9.43
CA ASP A 71 -10.42 -1.22 10.83
C ASP A 71 -8.91 -1.06 11.12
N ILE A 72 -8.07 -1.32 10.13
CA ILE A 72 -6.60 -1.27 10.21
C ILE A 72 -6.06 -0.01 9.53
N PRO A 73 -4.89 0.51 9.94
CA PRO A 73 -4.34 1.73 9.35
C PRO A 73 -3.95 1.54 7.88
N VAL A 74 -4.35 2.51 7.05
CA VAL A 74 -3.93 2.65 5.66
C VAL A 74 -3.03 3.87 5.52
N ILE A 75 -1.73 3.63 5.37
CA ILE A 75 -0.70 4.67 5.26
C ILE A 75 -0.36 4.87 3.78
N THR A 76 -0.23 6.13 3.35
CA THR A 76 0.10 6.50 1.97
C THR A 76 1.44 7.22 1.90
N GLY A 77 2.00 7.32 0.70
CA GLY A 77 3.16 8.19 0.43
C GLY A 77 4.51 7.53 0.66
N LEU A 78 4.57 6.19 0.63
CA LEU A 78 5.84 5.49 0.55
C LEU A 78 6.40 5.62 -0.88
N ASP A 79 7.64 6.06 -1.03
CA ASP A 79 8.35 6.05 -2.31
C ASP A 79 8.74 4.61 -2.69
N PHE A 80 7.75 3.83 -3.14
CA PHE A 80 7.88 2.44 -3.56
C PHE A 80 7.00 2.20 -4.77
N GLY A 81 7.62 1.82 -5.89
CA GLY A 81 6.92 1.46 -7.11
C GLY A 81 7.75 1.75 -8.35
N HIS A 82 7.07 2.20 -9.41
CA HIS A 82 7.64 2.40 -10.74
C HIS A 82 8.25 3.79 -10.98
N GLU A 83 8.40 4.60 -9.93
CA GLU A 83 9.03 5.92 -9.98
C GLU A 83 10.57 5.82 -9.92
N GLN A 84 11.25 6.88 -10.33
CA GLN A 84 12.72 6.95 -10.22
C GLN A 84 13.18 6.82 -8.75
N GLN A 85 12.39 7.36 -7.82
CA GLN A 85 12.56 7.15 -6.39
C GLN A 85 11.75 5.93 -5.96
N THR A 86 12.46 4.85 -5.63
CA THR A 86 11.84 3.61 -5.16
C THR A 86 12.77 2.95 -4.14
N VAL A 87 12.22 2.58 -2.98
CA VAL A 87 12.96 1.85 -1.94
C VAL A 87 12.98 0.35 -2.23
N THR A 88 13.96 -0.35 -1.67
CA THR A 88 14.00 -1.82 -1.69
C THR A 88 13.30 -2.40 -0.47
N LEU A 89 12.27 -3.21 -0.67
CA LEU A 89 11.57 -3.94 0.39
C LEU A 89 11.92 -5.42 0.35
N ALA A 90 12.42 -5.95 1.48
CA ALA A 90 12.69 -7.37 1.62
C ALA A 90 11.39 -8.13 1.96
N LEU A 91 10.69 -8.64 0.95
CA LEU A 91 9.43 -9.37 1.13
C LEU A 91 9.63 -10.62 2.02
N GLY A 92 8.75 -10.79 3.01
CA GLY A 92 8.83 -11.88 3.99
C GLY A 92 9.76 -11.61 5.18
N ALA A 93 10.44 -10.47 5.21
CA ALA A 93 11.20 -10.03 6.37
C ALA A 93 10.30 -9.54 7.50
N HIS A 94 10.84 -9.44 8.72
CA HIS A 94 10.12 -8.81 9.82
C HIS A 94 10.12 -7.29 9.65
N ALA A 95 8.99 -6.65 9.93
CA ALA A 95 8.84 -5.21 9.80
C ALA A 95 8.08 -4.61 10.99
N SER A 96 8.51 -3.41 11.40
CA SER A 96 7.85 -2.58 12.41
C SER A 96 7.53 -1.21 11.81
N LEU A 97 6.28 -0.77 11.95
CA LEU A 97 5.76 0.46 11.39
C LEU A 97 5.35 1.41 12.51
N ILE A 98 5.92 2.62 12.49
CA ILE A 98 5.54 3.71 13.38
C ILE A 98 4.98 4.83 12.51
N HIS A 99 3.79 5.32 12.86
CA HIS A 99 3.14 6.45 12.20
C HIS A 99 2.56 7.39 13.25
N ASN A 100 2.94 8.66 13.19
CA ASN A 100 2.47 9.71 14.09
C ASN A 100 2.66 11.09 13.41
N ASP A 101 2.36 12.17 14.14
CA ASP A 101 2.44 13.55 13.64
C ASP A 101 3.84 13.96 13.14
N SER A 102 4.91 13.26 13.56
CA SER A 102 6.28 13.51 13.09
C SER A 102 6.65 12.75 11.81
N GLY A 103 5.78 11.86 11.33
CA GLY A 103 5.93 11.11 10.08
C GLY A 103 5.82 9.59 10.25
N SER A 104 6.24 8.89 9.21
CA SER A 104 6.21 7.42 9.12
C SER A 104 7.62 6.84 9.13
N ARG A 105 7.82 5.72 9.84
CA ARG A 105 9.06 4.95 9.83
C ARG A 105 8.76 3.46 9.70
N LEU A 106 9.30 2.85 8.65
CA LEU A 106 9.29 1.40 8.45
C LEU A 106 10.68 0.83 8.74
N THR A 107 10.80 -0.02 9.75
CA THR A 107 12.05 -0.71 10.11
C THR A 107 11.98 -2.16 9.68
N ILE A 108 12.93 -2.63 8.86
CA ILE A 108 12.92 -3.98 8.27
C ILE A 108 14.15 -4.76 8.76
N SER A 109 13.96 -6.00 9.21
CA SER A 109 15.02 -6.85 9.75
C SER A 109 14.80 -8.34 9.43
N GLY A 110 15.82 -9.17 9.64
CA GLY A 110 15.74 -10.62 9.44
C GLY A 110 15.87 -11.09 7.98
N HIS A 111 16.06 -10.18 7.03
CA HIS A 111 16.41 -10.56 5.65
C HIS A 111 17.91 -10.88 5.53
N PRO A 112 18.30 -11.78 4.60
CA PRO A 112 19.70 -12.06 4.35
C PRO A 112 20.44 -10.81 3.84
N VAL A 113 21.68 -10.63 4.28
CA VAL A 113 22.54 -9.49 3.90
C VAL A 113 23.89 -9.98 3.37
N ILE A 114 24.55 -9.13 2.57
CA ILE A 114 25.93 -9.38 2.15
C ILE A 114 26.82 -9.38 3.39
N LYS A 115 27.57 -10.46 3.59
CA LYS A 115 28.57 -10.54 4.67
C LYS A 115 29.75 -9.65 4.29
N ALA A 116 30.16 -8.79 5.21
CA ALA A 116 31.39 -8.00 5.10
C ALA A 116 32.63 -8.90 5.11
#